data_AF-A0A2U2SNU5-F1
#
_entry.id   AF-A0A2U2SNU5-F1
#
_cell.length_a   1.000
_cell.length_b   1.000
_cell.length_c   1.000
_cell.angle_alpha   90.00
_cell.angle_beta   90.00
_cell.angle_gamma   90.00
#
_symmetry.space_group_name_H-M   'P 1'
#
loop_
_entity.id
_entity.type
_entity.pdbx_description
1 polymer ?
#
loop_
_entity_poly.entity_id
_entity_poly.type
_entity_poly.pdbx_seq_one_letter_code
_entity_poly.pdbx_strand_id
1 'polypeptide(L)'
;METEQSHNASVEHIMWHDQHIATIIRRDYLPDKTTFVTPDSYYQQAGFVVYPRGGVVRRHMHLPIQRHLVGTSEALIVRKGRVEAELFALDKTPLGTWILEEGDIILLVAGGHGFRCLEDTVFLEIKQGPYTGLMEKETF
;
A
#
# COMPACT_ATOMS: atom_id res chain seq x y z
N MET A 1 -4.49 19.26 24.14
CA MET A 1 -5.29 19.51 22.93
C MET A 1 -4.35 19.28 21.77
N GLU A 2 -4.21 18.01 21.38
CA GLU A 2 -3.39 17.63 20.23
C GLU A 2 -4.23 17.80 18.98
N THR A 3 -3.62 18.48 18.01
CA THR A 3 -4.22 18.89 16.74
C THR A 3 -4.55 17.66 15.90
N GLU A 4 -5.84 17.44 15.62
CA GLU A 4 -6.28 16.61 14.50
C GLU A 4 -5.68 17.17 13.21
N GLN A 5 -4.60 16.56 12.74
CA GLN A 5 -4.12 16.79 11.38
C GLN A 5 -5.17 16.19 10.43
N SER A 6 -5.97 17.08 9.85
CA SER A 6 -6.80 16.81 8.69
C SER A 6 -5.89 16.46 7.50
N HIS A 7 -5.47 15.19 7.41
CA HIS A 7 -4.78 14.64 6.25
C HIS A 7 -5.81 14.36 5.15
N ASN A 8 -6.21 15.42 4.47
CA ASN A 8 -7.23 15.38 3.41
C ASN A 8 -6.61 15.12 2.03
N ALA A 9 -5.51 14.36 1.98
CA ALA A 9 -4.89 13.94 0.73
C ALA A 9 -5.50 12.61 0.30
N SER A 10 -6.00 12.54 -0.93
CA SER A 10 -6.54 11.31 -1.50
C SER A 10 -5.47 10.22 -1.69
N VAL A 11 -4.19 10.61 -1.70
CA VAL A 11 -3.03 9.73 -1.60
C VAL A 11 -2.09 10.31 -0.56
N GLU A 12 -1.71 9.51 0.44
CA GLU A 12 -0.82 9.89 1.53
C GLU A 12 0.41 8.98 1.51
N HIS A 13 1.61 9.57 1.53
CA HIS A 13 2.87 8.85 1.65
C HIS A 13 3.41 9.02 3.06
N ILE A 14 3.56 7.92 3.78
CA ILE A 14 4.09 7.88 5.13
C ILE A 14 5.60 7.62 5.02
N MET A 15 6.37 8.62 5.44
CA MET A 15 7.83 8.63 5.35
C MET A 15 8.45 8.63 6.75
N TRP A 16 9.57 7.93 6.91
CA TRP A 16 10.44 8.03 8.07
C TRP A 16 11.88 8.28 7.59
N HIS A 17 12.40 9.48 7.85
CA HIS A 17 13.58 10.00 7.15
C HIS A 17 13.40 9.87 5.62
N ASP A 18 14.37 9.26 4.93
CA ASP A 18 14.33 9.00 3.49
C ASP A 18 13.68 7.66 3.13
N GLN A 19 13.09 6.96 4.10
CA GLN A 19 12.44 5.66 3.89
C GLN A 19 10.93 5.82 3.76
N HIS A 20 10.37 5.23 2.71
CA HIS A 20 8.93 5.17 2.52
C HIS A 20 8.39 3.93 3.21
N ILE A 21 7.51 4.13 4.18
CA ILE A 21 6.95 3.07 5.02
C ILE A 21 5.68 2.52 4.38
N ALA A 22 4.73 3.41 4.07
CA ALA A 22 3.48 3.03 3.46
C ALA A 22 2.89 4.15 2.58
N THR A 23 2.03 3.77 1.64
CA THR A 23 1.15 4.68 0.92
C THR A 23 -0.29 4.33 1.21
N ILE A 24 -1.10 5.29 1.66
CA ILE A 24 -2.55 5.13 1.77
C ILE A 24 -3.20 5.81 0.57
N ILE A 25 -4.13 5.13 -0.09
CA ILE A 25 -4.90 5.65 -1.21
C ILE A 25 -6.38 5.56 -0.83
N ARG A 26 -7.04 6.71 -0.76
CA ARG A 26 -8.45 6.79 -0.41
C ARG A 26 -9.31 6.26 -1.54
N ARG A 27 -10.42 5.61 -1.20
CA ARG A 27 -11.35 4.98 -2.15
C ARG A 27 -11.82 5.91 -3.28
N ASP A 28 -11.89 7.22 -2.99
CA ASP A 28 -12.38 8.25 -3.92
C ASP A 28 -11.25 8.85 -4.80
N TYR A 29 -10.01 8.36 -4.67
CA TYR A 29 -8.91 8.79 -5.54
C TYR A 29 -9.07 8.24 -6.96
N LEU A 30 -9.34 9.15 -7.90
CA LEU A 30 -9.54 8.84 -9.31
C LEU A 30 -8.80 9.87 -10.17
N PRO A 31 -7.57 9.58 -10.65
CA PRO A 31 -6.82 10.51 -11.48
C PRO A 31 -7.32 10.52 -12.94
N ASP A 32 -7.25 11.68 -13.59
CA ASP A 32 -7.66 11.85 -15.00
C ASP A 32 -6.61 11.34 -16.01
N LYS A 33 -5.41 11.03 -15.55
CA LYS A 33 -4.27 10.59 -16.36
C LYS A 33 -3.58 9.41 -15.70
N THR A 34 -2.92 8.59 -16.52
CA THR A 34 -2.09 7.49 -16.01
C THR A 34 -1.08 8.02 -15.01
N THR A 35 -1.19 7.53 -13.77
CA THR A 35 -0.41 8.02 -12.63
C THR A 35 0.02 6.84 -11.78
N PHE A 36 1.33 6.68 -11.62
CA PHE A 36 1.89 5.75 -10.64
C PHE A 36 2.05 6.49 -9.32
N VAL A 37 1.61 5.84 -8.24
CA VAL A 37 1.76 6.34 -6.86
C VAL A 37 3.00 5.74 -6.17
N THR A 38 3.73 4.90 -6.89
CA THR A 38 4.98 4.29 -6.45
C THR A 38 6.14 4.70 -7.35
N PRO A 39 7.36 4.91 -6.81
CA PRO A 39 8.57 5.08 -7.61
C PRO A 39 8.88 3.89 -8.53
N ASP A 40 9.69 4.13 -9.56
CA ASP A 40 10.17 3.11 -10.51
C ASP A 40 11.11 2.08 -9.89
N SER A 41 11.73 2.41 -8.75
CA SER A 41 12.62 1.53 -8.02
C SER A 41 11.90 0.44 -7.22
N TYR A 42 10.57 0.50 -7.12
CA TYR A 42 9.81 -0.41 -6.27
C TYR A 42 9.61 -1.76 -6.94
N TYR A 43 9.82 -2.83 -6.18
CA TYR A 43 9.58 -4.18 -6.66
C TYR A 43 8.09 -4.50 -6.84
N GLN A 44 7.24 -3.87 -6.03
CA GLN A 44 5.80 -3.86 -6.20
C GLN A 44 5.34 -2.42 -6.53
N GLN A 45 4.89 -2.20 -7.76
CA GLN A 45 4.42 -0.90 -8.22
C GLN A 45 2.89 -0.84 -8.23
N ALA A 46 2.35 0.32 -7.89
CA ALA A 46 0.92 0.61 -7.98
C ALA A 46 0.70 1.86 -8.83
N GLY A 47 -0.24 1.77 -9.75
CA GLY A 47 -0.61 2.89 -10.60
C GLY A 47 -2.03 2.76 -11.12
N PHE A 48 -2.62 3.91 -11.37
CA PHE A 48 -3.90 4.07 -12.02
C PHE A 48 -3.62 4.28 -13.51
N VAL A 49 -3.96 3.30 -14.34
CA VAL A 49 -3.76 3.38 -15.79
C VAL A 49 -5.07 3.80 -16.43
N VAL A 50 -5.08 5.00 -17.03
CA VAL A 50 -6.31 5.67 -17.47
C VAL A 50 -6.44 5.62 -18.99
N TYR A 51 -7.60 5.19 -19.47
CA TYR A 51 -7.96 5.21 -20.88
C TYR A 51 -9.32 5.91 -21.06
N PRO A 52 -9.47 6.76 -22.08
CA PRO A 52 -10.78 7.31 -22.43
C PRO A 52 -11.68 6.20 -22.99
N ARG A 53 -12.99 6.50 -23.10
CA ARG A 53 -13.96 5.62 -23.77
C ARG A 53 -13.45 5.25 -25.17
N GLY A 54 -13.41 3.95 -25.48
CA GLY A 54 -12.89 3.44 -26.76
C GLY A 54 -11.37 3.26 -26.80
N GLY A 55 -10.63 3.61 -25.73
CA GLY A 55 -9.21 3.31 -25.61
C GLY A 55 -8.95 1.80 -25.59
N VAL A 56 -7.79 1.41 -26.14
CA VAL A 56 -7.41 0.00 -26.29
C VAL A 56 -6.06 -0.23 -25.62
N VAL A 57 -6.03 -1.15 -24.65
CA VAL A 57 -4.76 -1.75 -24.20
C VAL A 57 -4.32 -2.74 -25.28
N ARG A 58 -3.21 -2.44 -25.96
CA ARG A 58 -2.68 -3.34 -26.99
C ARG A 58 -2.35 -4.70 -26.36
N ARG A 59 -2.64 -5.80 -27.06
CA ARG A 59 -2.28 -7.16 -26.61
C ARG A 59 -0.77 -7.26 -26.50
N HIS A 60 -0.28 -7.68 -25.33
CA HIS A 60 1.13 -7.92 -25.08
C HIS A 60 1.31 -9.00 -24.02
N MET A 61 2.51 -9.58 -23.97
CA MET A 61 2.98 -10.44 -22.89
C MET A 61 4.22 -9.76 -22.28
N HIS A 62 4.38 -9.85 -20.96
CA HIS A 62 5.62 -9.43 -20.34
C HIS A 62 6.74 -10.41 -20.70
N LEU A 63 7.91 -9.87 -21.04
CA LEU A 63 9.10 -10.68 -21.28
C LEU A 63 9.60 -11.28 -19.95
N PRO A 64 10.17 -12.50 -19.97
CA PRO A 64 10.82 -13.03 -18.79
C PRO A 64 12.01 -12.14 -18.42
N ILE A 65 11.96 -11.56 -17.21
CA ILE A 65 13.01 -10.70 -16.66
C ILE A 65 13.32 -11.21 -15.26
N GLN A 66 14.58 -11.55 -15.02
CA GLN A 66 15.04 -11.96 -13.71
C GLN A 66 15.21 -10.71 -12.82
N ARG A 67 14.71 -10.79 -11.59
CA ARG A 67 14.83 -9.75 -10.57
C ARG A 67 15.42 -10.34 -9.30
N HIS A 68 16.23 -9.56 -8.61
CA HIS A 68 16.62 -9.84 -7.24
C HIS A 68 15.71 -9.03 -6.32
N LEU A 69 15.13 -9.68 -5.31
CA LEU A 69 14.15 -9.09 -4.40
C LEU A 69 14.66 -9.25 -2.98
N VAL A 70 14.53 -8.20 -2.18
CA VAL A 70 14.84 -8.22 -0.75
C VAL A 70 13.63 -7.70 0.00
N GLY A 71 13.21 -8.45 1.01
CA GLY A 71 11.99 -8.18 1.78
C GLY A 71 10.71 -8.52 1.03
N THR A 72 9.59 -8.22 1.67
CA THR A 72 8.27 -8.46 1.11
C THR A 72 7.41 -7.21 1.30
N SER A 73 6.97 -6.62 0.18
CA SER A 73 5.93 -5.60 0.19
C SER A 73 4.56 -6.26 -0.01
N GLU A 74 3.52 -5.64 0.52
CA GLU A 74 2.15 -6.08 0.32
C GLU A 74 1.19 -4.91 0.14
N ALA A 75 0.13 -5.14 -0.62
CA ALA A 75 -0.97 -4.21 -0.80
C ALA A 75 -2.23 -4.81 -0.20
N LEU A 76 -2.92 -4.06 0.64
CA LEU A 76 -4.22 -4.45 1.20
C LEU A 76 -5.30 -3.52 0.68
N ILE A 77 -6.42 -4.11 0.27
CA ILE A 77 -7.64 -3.39 -0.06
C ILE A 77 -8.69 -3.78 0.98
N VAL A 78 -9.28 -2.80 1.65
CA VAL A 78 -10.41 -3.04 2.56
C VAL A 78 -11.64 -3.33 1.70
N ARG A 79 -12.00 -4.61 1.55
CA ARG A 79 -13.19 -5.03 0.79
C ARG A 79 -14.48 -4.88 1.58
N LYS A 80 -14.39 -4.87 2.91
CA LYS A 80 -15.47 -4.64 3.87
C LYS A 80 -14.86 -4.22 5.21
N GLY A 81 -15.55 -3.33 5.92
CA GLY A 81 -15.27 -3.00 7.33
C GLY A 81 -14.47 -1.73 7.53
N ARG A 82 -13.93 -1.58 8.74
CA ARG A 82 -13.17 -0.41 9.18
C ARG A 82 -12.03 -0.87 10.09
N VAL A 83 -10.83 -0.40 9.82
CA VAL A 83 -9.61 -0.85 10.50
C VAL A 83 -8.74 0.34 10.89
N GLU A 84 -8.12 0.24 12.05
CA GLU A 84 -7.02 1.10 12.45
C GLU A 84 -5.69 0.41 12.11
N ALA A 85 -4.91 1.03 11.24
CA ALA A 85 -3.57 0.62 10.85
C ALA A 85 -2.56 1.36 11.72
N GLU A 86 -1.76 0.63 12.49
CA GLU A 86 -0.61 1.16 13.22
C GLU A 86 0.64 0.91 12.39
N LEU A 87 1.47 1.93 12.19
CA LEU A 87 2.69 1.81 11.38
C LEU A 87 3.94 2.06 12.23
N PHE A 88 5.01 1.36 11.89
CA PHE A 88 6.28 1.41 12.58
C PHE A 88 7.43 1.60 11.59
N ALA A 89 8.46 2.35 11.99
CA ALA A 89 9.73 2.40 11.29
C ALA A 89 10.48 1.05 11.38
N LEU A 90 11.58 0.92 10.65
CA LEU A 90 12.39 -0.31 10.64
C LEU A 90 13.02 -0.62 12.01
N ASP A 91 13.25 0.40 12.84
CA ASP A 91 13.75 0.25 14.22
C ASP A 91 12.62 0.03 15.25
N LYS A 92 11.40 -0.26 14.77
CA LYS A 92 10.19 -0.48 15.57
C LYS A 92 9.66 0.78 16.28
N THR A 93 10.14 1.97 15.92
CA THR A 93 9.57 3.23 16.38
C THR A 93 8.13 3.38 15.86
N PRO A 94 7.13 3.63 16.72
CA PRO A 94 5.76 3.89 16.27
C PRO A 94 5.68 5.22 15.51
N LEU A 95 5.03 5.20 14.35
CA LEU A 95 4.88 6.38 13.48
C LEU A 95 3.50 7.02 13.61
N GLY A 96 2.50 6.24 14.01
CA GLY A 96 1.14 6.71 14.19
C GLY A 96 0.10 5.65 13.84
N THR A 97 -1.15 6.07 13.85
CA THR A 97 -2.29 5.24 13.44
C THR A 97 -3.14 5.94 12.38
N TRP A 98 -3.69 5.15 11.46
CA TRP A 98 -4.56 5.63 10.38
C TRP A 98 -5.81 4.76 10.30
N ILE A 99 -6.97 5.39 10.12
CA ILE A 99 -8.20 4.66 9.82
C ILE A 99 -8.28 4.40 8.32
N LEU A 100 -8.50 3.14 7.96
CA LEU A 100 -8.87 2.71 6.62
C LEU A 100 -10.32 2.22 6.63
N GLU A 101 -11.07 2.65 5.63
CA GLU A 101 -12.47 2.26 5.45
C GLU A 101 -12.66 1.42 4.18
N GLU A 102 -13.85 0.86 3.99
CA GLU A 102 -14.18 0.12 2.78
C GLU A 102 -13.84 0.90 1.50
N GLY A 103 -13.06 0.25 0.63
CA GLY A 103 -12.55 0.80 -0.62
C GLY A 103 -11.15 1.42 -0.52
N ASP A 104 -10.67 1.75 0.69
CA ASP A 104 -9.31 2.27 0.86
C ASP A 104 -8.26 1.18 0.57
N ILE A 105 -7.10 1.64 0.11
CA ILE A 105 -5.95 0.81 -0.23
C ILE A 105 -4.76 1.27 0.62
N ILE A 106 -3.99 0.33 1.15
CA ILE A 106 -2.69 0.62 1.74
C ILE A 106 -1.61 -0.23 1.06
N LEU A 107 -0.53 0.42 0.63
CA LEU A 107 0.68 -0.21 0.15
C LEU A 107 1.69 -0.19 1.29
N LEU A 108 2.07 -1.36 1.78
CA LEU A 108 3.03 -1.55 2.86
C LEU A 108 4.39 -1.85 2.23
N VAL A 109 5.28 -0.85 2.25
CA VAL A 109 6.53 -0.85 1.49
C VAL A 109 7.69 -1.34 2.36
N ALA A 110 7.80 -0.80 3.57
CA ALA A 110 8.86 -1.10 4.52
C ALA A 110 8.36 -0.92 5.96
N GLY A 111 9.24 -1.19 6.93
CA GLY A 111 8.91 -1.07 8.36
C GLY A 111 8.00 -2.19 8.84
N GLY A 112 7.25 -1.89 9.91
CA GLY A 112 6.28 -2.80 10.50
C GLY A 112 4.88 -2.21 10.46
N HIS A 113 3.88 -3.06 10.62
CA HIS A 113 2.50 -2.63 10.74
C HIS A 113 1.71 -3.57 11.65
N GLY A 114 0.68 -3.02 12.29
CA GLY A 114 -0.34 -3.74 13.03
C GLY A 114 -1.72 -3.29 12.56
N PHE A 115 -2.71 -4.16 12.68
CA PHE A 115 -4.09 -3.83 12.32
C PHE A 115 -5.03 -4.19 13.45
N ARG A 116 -5.83 -3.20 13.87
CA ARG A 116 -6.94 -3.39 14.80
C ARG A 116 -8.26 -3.21 14.05
N CYS A 117 -8.90 -4.33 13.71
CA CYS A 117 -10.20 -4.33 13.05
C CYS A 117 -11.26 -3.76 14.02
N LEU A 118 -11.85 -2.62 13.66
CA LEU A 118 -12.89 -1.97 14.45
C LEU A 118 -14.28 -2.57 14.17
N GLU A 119 -14.39 -3.26 13.03
CA GLU A 119 -15.56 -3.98 12.56
C GLU A 119 -15.14 -5.30 11.89
N ASP A 120 -16.11 -6.16 11.55
CA ASP A 120 -15.89 -7.33 10.70
C ASP A 120 -15.24 -6.92 9.38
N THR A 121 -13.95 -7.21 9.26
CA THR A 121 -13.10 -6.70 8.19
C THR A 121 -12.67 -7.81 7.25
N VAL A 122 -12.74 -7.53 5.94
CA VAL A 122 -12.22 -8.42 4.90
C VAL A 122 -11.20 -7.63 4.08
N PHE A 123 -9.95 -8.10 4.08
CA PHE A 123 -8.93 -7.59 3.17
C PHE A 123 -8.86 -8.45 1.90
N LEU A 124 -8.61 -7.81 0.77
CA LEU A 124 -7.91 -8.46 -0.33
C LEU A 124 -6.43 -8.11 -0.18
N GLU A 125 -5.61 -9.11 0.09
CA GLU A 125 -4.16 -8.98 0.19
C GLU A 125 -3.49 -9.39 -1.11
N ILE A 126 -2.53 -8.58 -1.55
CA ILE A 126 -1.66 -8.84 -2.71
C ILE A 126 -0.22 -8.73 -2.22
N LYS A 127 0.43 -9.86 -2.04
CA LYS A 127 1.79 -9.94 -1.49
C LYS A 127 2.83 -10.14 -2.60
N GLN A 128 3.98 -9.48 -2.47
CA GLN A 128 5.09 -9.66 -3.38
C GLN A 128 5.67 -11.08 -3.23
N GLY A 129 5.58 -11.87 -4.30
CA GLY A 129 6.17 -13.20 -4.36
C GLY A 129 7.62 -13.22 -4.84
N PRO A 130 8.23 -14.42 -4.94
CA PRO A 130 7.61 -15.72 -4.67
C PRO A 130 7.41 -15.99 -3.19
N TYR A 131 6.39 -16.79 -2.84
CA TYR A 131 6.29 -17.33 -1.47
C TYR A 131 7.41 -18.34 -1.24
N THR A 132 8.25 -18.08 -0.24
CA THR A 132 9.45 -18.90 0.02
C THR A 132 9.22 -20.03 1.02
N GLY A 133 8.11 -19.99 1.78
CA GLY A 133 7.86 -20.90 2.90
C GLY A 133 8.70 -20.60 4.15
N LEU A 134 9.56 -19.58 4.10
CA LEU A 134 10.37 -19.16 5.25
C LEU A 134 9.56 -18.28 6.20
N MET A 135 10.07 -18.11 7.41
CA MET A 135 9.57 -17.09 8.32
C MET A 135 9.92 -15.71 7.75
N GLU A 136 8.90 -14.96 7.36
CA GLU A 136 9.04 -13.63 6.74
C GLU A 136 8.64 -12.48 7.68
N LYS A 137 8.17 -12.79 8.90
CA LYS A 137 7.65 -11.80 9.86
C LYS A 137 8.34 -11.96 11.21
N GLU A 138 8.73 -10.84 11.80
CA GLU A 138 9.07 -10.72 13.21
C GLU A 138 7.90 -10.01 13.92
N THR A 139 7.41 -10.56 15.03
CA THR A 139 6.34 -9.95 15.83
C THR A 139 6.95 -9.17 17.00
N PHE A 140 6.39 -8.00 17.30
CA PHE A 140 6.78 -7.15 18.44
C PHE A 140 5.59 -6.39 19.01
#